data_AF-A0A447X6U0-F1
#
_entry.id   AF-A0A447X6U0-F1
#
_cell.length_a   1.000
_cell.length_b   1.000
_cell.length_c   1.000
_cell.angle_alpha   90.00
_cell.angle_beta   90.00
_cell.angle_gamma   90.00
#
_symmetry.space_group_name_H-M   'P 1'
#
loop_
_entity.id
_entity.type
_entity.pdbx_description
1 polymer ?
#
loop_
_entity_poly.entity_id
_entity_poly.type
_entity_poly.pdbx_seq_one_letter_code
_entity_poly.pdbx_strand_id
1 'polypeptide(L)'
;MDLRDLKTFLHLAESRHFGRSARAMHVSPSTLSRQIQRLEEDLGQPLFVRDNRTVTLTEAGEELRVFAQQTLLQYQQLRHTIDQQGPSLSGELHIFCSVTAAYSHLPPILDRFRAEHPSVEIKLTTGDAADAMEKVVTGEADLAIAGKPEPCRRGGIFHAGESGGVLIAPRCPARCVIRCRLINQTGQPVPFIMADQGPVRRRIELWFRRNKISNPMIYATVGGHEAMVSMVALGCGVALLPEVVLENSPEPVRNRVMILERSDEKTPFELGVCVQKKRLHEPLIEAFWKICRTTNPPKEPERRVIGFVVAIVAQFIQPGFKIRFMIAKLERRQYAPVVGTVAAIMEQRDVPVRTQRVEEAQQRAR
;
A
#
# COMPACT_ATOMS: atom_id res chain seq x y z
N MET A 1 -10.22 21.22 26.35
CA MET A 1 -9.61 20.26 25.39
C MET A 1 -8.78 19.18 26.09
N ASP A 2 -9.14 17.91 25.90
CA ASP A 2 -8.39 16.73 26.34
C ASP A 2 -8.07 15.73 25.19
N LEU A 3 -7.37 14.62 25.46
CA LEU A 3 -7.02 13.61 24.44
C LEU A 3 -8.25 12.90 23.84
N ARG A 4 -9.36 12.83 24.58
CA ARG A 4 -10.61 12.21 24.12
C ARG A 4 -11.32 13.14 23.14
N ASP A 5 -11.27 14.45 23.39
CA ASP A 5 -11.76 15.49 22.48
C ASP A 5 -11.02 15.40 21.13
N LEU A 6 -9.69 15.25 21.15
CA LEU A 6 -8.89 15.09 19.93
C LEU A 6 -9.29 13.85 19.11
N LYS A 7 -9.48 12.69 19.76
CA LYS A 7 -9.95 11.46 19.07
C LYS A 7 -11.34 11.65 18.47
N THR A 8 -12.22 12.28 19.24
CA THR A 8 -13.61 12.56 18.83
C THR A 8 -13.66 13.47 17.62
N PHE A 9 -12.85 14.53 17.65
CA PHE A 9 -12.68 15.49 16.57
C PHE A 9 -12.16 14.81 15.29
N LEU A 10 -11.07 14.03 15.37
CA LEU A 10 -10.50 13.34 14.21
C LEU A 10 -11.48 12.36 13.57
N HIS A 11 -12.18 11.56 14.37
CA HIS A 11 -13.17 10.64 13.83
C HIS A 11 -14.32 11.37 13.12
N LEU A 12 -14.73 12.55 13.62
CA LEU A 12 -15.72 13.38 12.93
C LEU A 12 -15.18 14.01 11.64
N ALA A 13 -13.93 14.45 11.64
CA ALA A 13 -13.25 14.96 10.45
C ALA A 13 -13.19 13.91 9.33
N GLU A 14 -12.88 12.66 9.67
CA GLU A 14 -12.80 11.54 8.71
C GLU A 14 -14.17 11.08 8.23
N SER A 15 -15.10 10.84 9.16
CA SER A 15 -16.41 10.27 8.82
C SER A 15 -17.37 11.28 8.21
N ARG A 16 -17.13 12.58 8.42
CA ARG A 16 -17.99 13.72 8.03
C ARG A 16 -19.46 13.53 8.42
N HIS A 17 -19.70 12.79 9.50
CA HIS A 17 -21.05 12.37 9.88
C HIS A 17 -21.18 12.17 11.39
N PHE A 18 -21.86 13.09 12.08
CA PHE A 18 -22.08 13.04 13.53
C PHE A 18 -22.65 11.70 14.03
N GLY A 19 -23.67 11.15 13.37
CA GLY A 19 -24.24 9.85 13.75
C GLY A 19 -23.32 8.63 13.58
N ARG A 20 -22.29 8.69 12.72
CA ARG A 20 -21.28 7.62 12.60
C ARG A 20 -20.22 7.78 13.69
N SER A 21 -19.74 9.01 13.88
CA SER A 21 -18.80 9.33 14.97
C SER A 21 -19.37 9.05 16.36
N ALA A 22 -20.63 9.38 16.60
CA ALA A 22 -21.28 9.15 17.89
C ALA A 22 -21.29 7.65 18.23
N ARG A 23 -21.61 6.80 17.24
CA ARG A 23 -21.57 5.34 17.39
C ARG A 23 -20.15 4.82 17.66
N ALA A 24 -19.15 5.29 16.92
CA ALA A 24 -17.76 4.88 17.10
C ALA A 24 -17.19 5.31 18.46
N MET A 25 -17.63 6.46 18.97
CA MET A 25 -17.19 7.01 20.26
C MET A 25 -18.08 6.56 21.44
N HIS A 26 -19.05 5.67 21.21
CA HIS A 26 -20.01 5.16 22.19
C HIS A 26 -20.76 6.27 22.96
N VAL A 27 -21.20 7.31 22.24
CA VAL A 27 -21.99 8.43 22.78
C VAL A 27 -23.23 8.70 21.92
N SER A 28 -24.19 9.46 22.45
CA SER A 28 -25.32 9.94 21.64
C SER A 28 -24.88 11.04 20.68
N PRO A 29 -25.57 11.25 19.53
CA PRO A 29 -25.29 12.37 18.64
C PRO A 29 -25.39 13.74 19.31
N SER A 30 -26.29 13.90 20.29
CA SER A 30 -26.41 15.14 21.06
C SER A 30 -25.22 15.38 21.98
N THR A 31 -24.67 14.34 22.61
CA THR A 31 -23.44 14.42 23.42
C THR A 31 -22.24 14.75 22.56
N LEU A 32 -22.10 14.10 21.39
CA LEU A 32 -21.03 14.40 20.44
C LEU A 32 -21.08 15.86 19.98
N SER A 33 -22.26 16.36 19.62
CA SER A 33 -22.45 17.75 19.19
C SER A 33 -22.03 18.74 20.28
N ARG A 34 -22.39 18.46 21.55
CA ARG A 34 -21.98 19.30 22.68
C ARG A 34 -20.47 19.25 22.94
N GLN A 35 -19.83 18.09 22.77
CA GLN A 35 -18.38 17.96 22.91
C GLN A 35 -17.64 18.80 21.86
N ILE A 36 -18.05 18.71 20.59
CA ILE A 36 -17.45 19.51 19.52
C ILE A 36 -17.71 21.00 19.73
N GLN A 37 -18.92 21.38 20.15
CA GLN A 37 -19.24 22.78 20.44
C GLN A 37 -18.38 23.33 21.59
N ARG A 38 -18.18 22.57 22.67
CA ARG A 38 -17.27 22.97 23.75
C ARG A 38 -15.83 23.12 23.27
N LEU A 39 -15.38 22.23 22.38
CA LEU A 39 -14.05 22.32 21.80
C LEU A 39 -13.88 23.57 20.91
N GLU A 40 -14.91 23.93 20.15
CA GLU A 40 -14.97 25.18 19.36
C GLU A 40 -14.98 26.42 20.26
N GLU A 41 -15.74 26.39 21.36
CA GLU A 41 -15.80 27.46 22.37
C GLU A 41 -14.45 27.64 23.08
N ASP A 42 -13.81 26.54 23.50
CA ASP A 42 -12.48 26.53 24.14
C ASP A 42 -11.40 27.15 23.24
N LEU A 43 -11.48 26.91 21.92
CA LEU A 43 -10.52 27.39 20.93
C LEU A 43 -10.90 28.76 20.33
N GLY A 44 -12.10 29.26 20.62
CA GLY A 44 -12.62 30.53 20.09
C GLY A 44 -12.83 30.54 18.58
N GLN A 45 -12.87 29.39 17.92
CA GLN A 45 -12.99 29.26 16.46
C GLN A 45 -13.90 28.08 16.09
N PRO A 46 -14.77 28.23 15.07
CA PRO A 46 -15.51 27.11 14.53
C PRO A 46 -14.56 26.15 13.83
N LEU A 47 -14.69 24.85 14.11
CA LEU A 47 -13.85 23.80 13.53
C LEU A 47 -14.52 23.10 12.35
N PHE A 48 -15.86 23.13 12.31
CA PHE A 48 -16.65 22.54 11.24
C PHE A 48 -17.62 23.55 10.64
N VAL A 49 -17.72 23.55 9.32
CA VAL A 49 -18.86 24.11 8.59
C VAL A 49 -19.95 23.04 8.54
N ARG A 50 -21.14 23.39 9.04
CA ARG A 50 -22.28 22.48 9.14
C ARG A 50 -23.40 22.97 8.22
N ASP A 51 -23.79 22.13 7.27
CA ASP A 51 -25.04 22.26 6.51
C ASP A 51 -25.88 20.98 6.71
N ASN A 52 -27.17 21.00 6.36
CA ASN A 52 -28.12 19.90 6.54
C ASN A 52 -27.68 18.55 5.92
N ARG A 53 -26.65 18.54 5.07
CA ARG A 53 -26.13 17.34 4.40
C ARG A 53 -24.62 17.15 4.46
N THR A 54 -23.86 18.16 4.86
CA THR A 54 -22.39 18.15 4.76
C THR A 54 -21.74 18.68 6.02
N VAL A 55 -20.71 17.95 6.46
CA VAL A 55 -19.78 18.36 7.52
C VAL A 55 -18.40 18.46 6.88
N THR A 56 -17.84 19.66 6.87
CA THR A 56 -16.49 19.92 6.34
C THR A 56 -15.68 20.71 7.36
N LEU A 57 -14.36 20.53 7.34
CA LEU A 57 -13.47 21.28 8.22
C LEU A 57 -13.37 22.74 7.77
N THR A 58 -13.22 23.63 8.75
CA THR A 58 -12.73 25.00 8.53
C THR A 58 -11.20 25.00 8.41
N GLU A 59 -10.59 26.15 8.12
CA GLU A 59 -9.13 26.32 8.17
C GLU A 59 -8.58 25.99 9.57
N ALA A 60 -9.22 26.52 10.63
CA ALA A 60 -8.90 26.18 12.02
C ALA A 60 -9.09 24.67 12.32
N GLY A 61 -10.10 24.05 11.71
CA GLY A 61 -10.32 22.61 11.77
C GLY A 61 -9.18 21.80 11.13
N GLU A 62 -8.64 22.23 9.99
CA GLU A 62 -7.49 21.58 9.36
C GLU A 62 -6.22 21.72 10.20
N GLU A 63 -5.98 22.88 10.81
CA GLU A 63 -4.86 23.07 11.73
C GLU A 63 -4.98 22.16 12.96
N LEU A 64 -6.17 22.10 13.57
CA LEU A 64 -6.44 21.21 14.70
C LEU A 64 -6.29 19.73 14.30
N ARG A 65 -6.64 19.35 13.07
CA ARG A 65 -6.47 17.97 12.58
C ARG A 65 -5.00 17.57 12.59
N VAL A 66 -4.13 18.42 12.05
CA VAL A 66 -2.69 18.15 12.04
C VAL A 66 -2.15 18.05 13.47
N PHE A 67 -2.53 18.99 14.36
CA PHE A 67 -2.12 18.97 15.76
C PHE A 67 -2.63 17.73 16.51
N ALA A 68 -3.89 17.36 16.32
CA ALA A 68 -4.54 16.24 16.99
C ALA A 68 -3.90 14.91 16.58
N GLN A 69 -3.61 14.71 15.28
CA GLN A 69 -2.91 13.53 14.77
C GLN A 69 -1.52 13.40 15.40
N GLN A 70 -0.74 14.48 15.42
CA GLN A 70 0.61 14.48 15.99
C GLN A 70 0.59 14.23 17.50
N THR A 71 -0.33 14.85 18.23
CA THR A 71 -0.42 14.73 19.69
C THR A 71 -0.84 13.32 20.11
N LEU A 72 -1.81 12.71 19.43
CA LEU A 72 -2.24 11.35 19.73
C LEU A 72 -1.15 10.32 19.40
N LEU A 73 -0.40 10.54 18.32
CA LEU A 73 0.76 9.71 17.99
C LEU A 73 1.83 9.82 19.08
N GLN A 74 2.20 11.03 19.52
CA GLN A 74 3.16 11.23 20.62
C GLN A 74 2.69 10.58 21.93
N TYR A 75 1.40 10.66 22.23
CA TYR A 75 0.84 10.02 23.42
C TYR A 75 0.89 8.48 23.32
N GLN A 76 0.61 7.91 22.15
CA GLN A 76 0.76 6.47 21.90
C GLN A 76 2.21 6.03 22.05
N GLN A 77 3.16 6.79 21.50
CA GLN A 77 4.60 6.54 21.66
C GLN A 77 5.03 6.59 23.12
N LEU A 78 4.58 7.57 23.90
CA LEU A 78 4.90 7.66 25.33
C LEU A 78 4.40 6.43 26.09
N ARG A 79 3.14 6.04 25.88
CA ARG A 79 2.58 4.83 26.51
C ARG A 79 3.39 3.60 26.16
N HIS A 80 3.77 3.50 24.90
CA HIS A 80 4.58 2.41 24.40
C HIS A 80 5.99 2.39 25.01
N THR A 81 6.68 3.52 25.13
CA THR A 81 7.98 3.64 25.82
C THR A 81 7.88 3.22 27.29
N ILE A 82 6.78 3.54 27.97
CA ILE A 82 6.53 3.15 29.36
C ILE A 82 6.28 1.64 29.47
N ASP A 83 5.45 1.08 28.58
CA ASP A 83 5.09 -0.35 28.57
C ASP A 83 6.27 -1.24 28.10
N GLN A 84 7.26 -0.68 27.41
CA GLN A 84 8.48 -1.34 26.92
C GLN A 84 9.54 -1.64 28.01
N GLN A 85 9.28 -1.39 29.29
CA GLN A 85 10.19 -1.83 30.38
C GLN A 85 10.19 -3.35 30.63
N GLY A 86 9.43 -4.13 29.83
CA GLY A 86 9.55 -5.59 29.75
C GLY A 86 10.66 -6.06 28.79
N PRO A 87 11.12 -7.31 28.89
CA PRO A 87 12.26 -7.83 28.11
C PRO A 87 12.01 -8.00 26.60
N SER A 88 10.81 -7.74 26.10
CA SER A 88 10.43 -7.93 24.69
C SER A 88 9.85 -6.66 24.08
N LEU A 89 10.38 -6.23 22.93
CA LEU A 89 9.86 -5.13 22.12
C LEU A 89 8.41 -5.44 21.67
N SER A 90 7.44 -4.60 22.04
CA SER A 90 6.00 -4.86 21.81
C SER A 90 5.19 -3.59 21.58
N GLY A 91 4.26 -3.59 20.61
CA GLY A 91 3.27 -2.52 20.30
C GLY A 91 3.03 -2.40 18.78
N GLU A 92 2.58 -1.25 18.28
CA GLU A 92 2.10 -1.12 16.89
C GLU A 92 3.12 -0.38 16.00
N LEU A 93 3.45 -0.96 14.84
CA LEU A 93 4.32 -0.35 13.83
C LEU A 93 3.52 -0.08 12.54
N HIS A 94 3.36 1.20 12.18
CA HIS A 94 2.64 1.62 10.99
C HIS A 94 3.58 1.73 9.78
N ILE A 95 3.30 0.95 8.74
CA ILE A 95 4.09 0.90 7.52
C ILE A 95 3.21 1.29 6.33
N PHE A 96 3.68 2.23 5.51
CA PHE A 96 3.06 2.55 4.23
C PHE A 96 3.90 2.07 3.04
N CYS A 97 3.27 1.53 2.00
CA CYS A 97 3.99 1.25 0.75
C CYS A 97 3.04 1.19 -0.45
N SER A 98 3.60 1.14 -1.66
CA SER A 98 2.79 0.80 -2.84
C SER A 98 2.42 -0.68 -2.83
N VAL A 99 1.37 -1.03 -3.57
CA VAL A 99 0.94 -2.43 -3.74
C VAL A 99 2.10 -3.28 -4.30
N THR A 100 2.81 -2.78 -5.31
CA THR A 100 4.02 -3.43 -5.85
C THR A 100 5.07 -3.65 -4.76
N ALA A 101 5.38 -2.64 -3.93
CA ALA A 101 6.38 -2.77 -2.87
C ALA A 101 5.99 -3.78 -1.79
N ALA A 102 4.68 -3.90 -1.49
CA ALA A 102 4.14 -4.90 -0.56
C ALA A 102 4.41 -6.33 -1.01
N TYR A 103 4.45 -6.60 -2.33
CA TYR A 103 4.76 -7.93 -2.87
C TYR A 103 6.25 -8.17 -3.10
N SER A 104 6.97 -7.14 -3.54
CA SER A 104 8.35 -7.29 -4.04
C SER A 104 9.43 -7.10 -2.98
N HIS A 105 9.22 -6.20 -2.01
CA HIS A 105 10.28 -5.77 -1.09
C HIS A 105 9.95 -6.05 0.38
N LEU A 106 8.67 -5.91 0.74
CA LEU A 106 8.23 -6.03 2.13
C LEU A 106 8.28 -7.47 2.70
N PRO A 107 7.99 -8.55 1.95
CA PRO A 107 7.95 -9.90 2.52
C PRO A 107 9.23 -10.36 3.22
N PRO A 108 10.45 -10.27 2.63
CA PRO A 108 11.67 -10.71 3.31
C PRO A 108 11.99 -9.88 4.57
N ILE A 109 11.60 -8.60 4.57
CA ILE A 109 11.78 -7.71 5.72
C ILE A 109 10.83 -8.13 6.86
N LEU A 110 9.55 -8.36 6.55
CA LEU A 110 8.55 -8.73 7.54
C LEU A 110 8.74 -10.15 8.06
N ASP A 111 9.16 -11.11 7.24
CA ASP A 111 9.48 -12.47 7.67
C ASP A 111 10.50 -12.46 8.81
N ARG A 112 11.56 -11.67 8.64
CA ARG A 112 12.62 -11.50 9.63
C ARG A 112 12.17 -10.68 10.84
N PHE A 113 11.50 -9.55 10.62
CA PHE A 113 11.04 -8.68 11.70
C PHE A 113 10.05 -9.38 12.63
N ARG A 114 9.13 -10.17 12.09
CA ARG A 114 8.17 -10.94 12.90
C ARG A 114 8.82 -12.06 13.69
N ALA A 115 9.91 -12.65 13.18
CA ALA A 115 10.66 -13.67 13.90
C ALA A 115 11.48 -13.06 15.04
N GLU A 116 12.09 -11.89 14.84
CA GLU A 116 12.88 -11.19 15.86
C GLU A 116 12.00 -10.45 16.89
N HIS A 117 10.80 -10.01 16.50
CA HIS A 117 9.90 -9.18 17.32
C HIS A 117 8.43 -9.65 17.24
N PRO A 118 8.10 -10.83 17.80
CA PRO A 118 6.76 -11.44 17.66
C PRO A 118 5.64 -10.67 18.38
N SER A 119 5.97 -9.84 19.37
CA SER A 119 5.01 -9.04 20.14
C SER A 119 4.68 -7.69 19.49
N VAL A 120 5.19 -7.42 18.28
CA VAL A 120 4.91 -6.20 17.52
C VAL A 120 3.77 -6.46 16.54
N GLU A 121 2.70 -5.68 16.67
CA GLU A 121 1.62 -5.61 15.71
C GLU A 121 2.04 -4.74 14.52
N ILE A 122 1.87 -5.24 13.31
CA ILE A 122 2.27 -4.54 12.09
C ILE A 122 1.02 -4.08 11.36
N LYS A 123 0.87 -2.77 11.22
CA LYS A 123 -0.22 -2.16 10.47
C LYS A 123 0.28 -1.68 9.12
N LEU A 124 -0.06 -2.44 8.09
CA LEU A 124 0.33 -2.16 6.72
C LEU A 124 -0.79 -1.41 5.98
N THR A 125 -0.48 -0.21 5.48
CA THR A 125 -1.36 0.56 4.60
C THR A 125 -0.74 0.60 3.20
N THR A 126 -1.53 0.30 2.16
CA THR A 126 -1.09 0.41 0.77
C THR A 126 -1.78 1.55 0.04
N GLY A 127 -1.06 2.24 -0.84
CA GLY A 127 -1.61 3.33 -1.66
C GLY A 127 -0.74 3.69 -2.86
N ASP A 128 -0.90 4.91 -3.38
CA ASP A 128 -0.03 5.41 -4.45
C ASP A 128 1.41 5.55 -3.92
N ALA A 129 2.39 5.14 -4.74
CA ALA A 129 3.81 5.29 -4.41
C ALA A 129 4.21 6.76 -4.20
N ALA A 130 3.50 7.70 -4.85
CA ALA A 130 3.73 9.13 -4.71
C ALA A 130 3.42 9.65 -3.29
N ASP A 131 2.46 9.05 -2.60
CA ASP A 131 1.99 9.51 -1.28
C ASP A 131 2.93 9.08 -0.14
N ALA A 132 3.84 8.15 -0.40
CA ALA A 132 4.62 7.47 0.63
C ALA A 132 5.42 8.42 1.52
N MET A 133 6.03 9.45 0.94
CA MET A 133 6.79 10.44 1.72
C MET A 133 5.87 11.32 2.56
N GLU A 134 4.72 11.71 2.02
CA GLU A 134 3.75 12.54 2.74
C GLU A 134 3.22 11.80 3.96
N LYS A 135 2.85 10.53 3.82
CA LYS A 135 2.38 9.68 4.94
C LYS A 135 3.39 9.59 6.08
N VAL A 136 4.68 9.51 5.75
CA VAL A 136 5.75 9.53 6.76
C VAL A 136 5.85 10.90 7.40
N VAL A 137 5.79 12.00 6.64
CA VAL A 137 5.92 13.37 7.14
C VAL A 137 4.74 13.79 8.02
N THR A 138 3.51 13.39 7.67
CA THR A 138 2.30 13.70 8.46
C THR A 138 2.19 12.83 9.72
N GLY A 139 2.95 11.75 9.80
CA GLY A 139 2.91 10.80 10.91
C GLY A 139 1.79 9.76 10.79
N GLU A 140 1.11 9.69 9.64
CA GLU A 140 0.15 8.63 9.33
C GLU A 140 0.84 7.26 9.19
N ALA A 141 2.12 7.25 8.84
CA ALA A 141 2.99 6.07 8.87
C ALA A 141 4.29 6.36 9.60
N ASP A 142 4.84 5.36 10.28
CA ASP A 142 6.15 5.44 10.95
C ASP A 142 7.28 5.31 9.94
N LEU A 143 7.11 4.36 9.00
CA LEU A 143 8.01 4.10 7.90
C LEU A 143 7.23 3.96 6.59
N ALA A 144 7.88 4.30 5.48
CA ALA A 144 7.33 3.96 4.17
C ALA A 144 8.36 3.39 3.21
N ILE A 145 7.94 2.46 2.36
CA ILE A 145 8.72 2.06 1.19
C ILE A 145 8.33 2.98 0.03
N ALA A 146 9.27 3.82 -0.42
CA ALA A 146 9.03 4.85 -1.40
C ALA A 146 10.13 4.89 -2.47
N GLY A 147 9.79 5.38 -3.66
CA GLY A 147 10.81 5.81 -4.61
C GLY A 147 11.57 7.02 -4.05
N LYS A 148 12.90 7.05 -4.20
CA LYS A 148 13.72 8.15 -3.69
C LYS A 148 13.30 9.48 -4.36
N PRO A 149 12.86 10.50 -3.60
CA PRO A 149 12.52 11.78 -4.17
C PRO A 149 13.78 12.61 -4.50
N GLU A 150 13.83 13.22 -5.68
CA GLU A 150 14.85 14.21 -6.02
C GLU A 150 14.31 15.63 -5.84
N PRO A 151 14.80 16.45 -4.87
CA PRO A 151 15.83 16.20 -3.85
C PRO A 151 15.29 15.74 -2.48
N CYS A 152 16.05 14.84 -1.81
CA CYS A 152 15.77 14.34 -0.46
C CYS A 152 16.12 15.38 0.61
N ARG A 153 15.21 16.30 0.96
CA ARG A 153 15.49 17.33 1.98
C ARG A 153 14.96 17.04 3.39
N ARG A 154 14.05 16.06 3.60
CA ARG A 154 13.27 15.96 4.85
C ARG A 154 13.17 14.57 5.53
N GLY A 155 13.88 13.54 5.06
CA GLY A 155 13.79 12.19 5.66
C GLY A 155 15.11 11.41 5.60
N GLY A 156 15.31 10.49 6.55
CA GLY A 156 16.34 9.46 6.42
C GLY A 156 15.88 8.43 5.41
N ILE A 157 16.67 8.16 4.38
CA ILE A 157 16.32 7.22 3.31
C ILE A 157 17.39 6.15 3.26
N PHE A 158 16.96 4.90 3.42
CA PHE A 158 17.79 3.74 3.18
C PHE A 158 17.51 3.22 1.78
N HIS A 159 18.55 3.08 0.97
CA HIS A 159 18.48 2.53 -0.38
C HIS A 159 18.21 1.02 -0.31
N ALA A 160 17.00 0.61 -0.71
CA ALA A 160 16.60 -0.79 -0.73
C ALA A 160 16.95 -1.46 -2.06
N GLY A 161 16.95 -0.74 -3.18
CA GLY A 161 17.32 -1.33 -4.48
C GLY A 161 17.04 -0.42 -5.66
N GLU A 162 17.35 -0.94 -6.85
CA GLU A 162 17.19 -0.27 -8.14
C GLU A 162 16.32 -1.15 -9.04
N SER A 163 15.33 -0.54 -9.71
CA SER A 163 14.53 -1.21 -10.74
C SER A 163 14.63 -0.47 -12.06
N GLY A 164 14.85 -1.21 -13.15
CA GLY A 164 14.83 -0.67 -14.51
C GLY A 164 13.44 -0.15 -14.89
N GLY A 165 13.38 0.73 -15.89
CA GLY A 165 12.10 1.15 -16.48
C GLY A 165 11.76 0.33 -17.72
N VAL A 166 10.49 0.01 -17.94
CA VAL A 166 10.01 -0.70 -19.13
C VAL A 166 8.86 0.05 -19.79
N LEU A 167 8.94 0.23 -21.10
CA LEU A 167 7.83 0.67 -21.94
C LEU A 167 7.02 -0.55 -22.34
N ILE A 168 5.75 -0.58 -21.95
CA ILE A 168 4.84 -1.70 -22.19
C ILE A 168 3.73 -1.33 -23.18
N ALA A 169 3.25 -2.33 -23.91
CA ALA A 169 2.15 -2.23 -24.87
C ALA A 169 1.20 -3.41 -24.78
N PRO A 170 -0.06 -3.28 -25.24
CA PRO A 170 -0.96 -4.42 -25.38
C PRO A 170 -0.36 -5.47 -26.29
N ARG A 171 -0.54 -6.73 -25.92
CA ARG A 171 -0.18 -7.87 -26.75
C ARG A 171 -1.24 -8.03 -27.83
N CYS A 172 -0.97 -7.49 -29.01
CA CYS A 172 -1.83 -7.62 -30.18
C CYS A 172 -1.37 -8.76 -31.10
N PRO A 173 -2.25 -9.69 -31.52
CA PRO A 173 -1.94 -10.70 -32.53
C PRO A 173 -1.64 -10.08 -33.91
N ALA A 174 -2.29 -8.95 -34.23
CA ALA A 174 -1.99 -8.16 -35.41
C ALA A 174 -0.75 -7.30 -35.12
N ARG A 175 0.28 -7.40 -35.96
CA ARG A 175 1.50 -6.59 -35.93
C ARG A 175 1.13 -5.11 -35.75
N CYS A 176 1.13 -4.59 -34.53
CA CYS A 176 1.24 -3.16 -34.27
C CYS A 176 2.71 -2.91 -33.96
N VAL A 177 3.49 -2.58 -34.97
CA VAL A 177 4.86 -2.11 -34.77
C VAL A 177 4.75 -0.69 -34.21
N ILE A 178 4.77 -0.57 -32.89
CA ILE A 178 4.90 0.70 -32.21
C ILE A 178 6.37 1.08 -32.34
N ARG A 179 6.68 2.09 -33.16
CA ARG A 179 8.03 2.63 -33.26
C ARG A 179 8.31 3.50 -32.03
N CYS A 180 9.57 3.64 -31.63
CA CYS A 180 10.02 4.44 -30.47
C CYS A 180 9.47 5.88 -30.40
N ARG A 181 8.90 6.42 -31.49
CA ARG A 181 8.27 7.75 -31.55
C ARG A 181 6.80 7.79 -31.14
N LEU A 182 6.23 6.71 -30.58
CA LEU A 182 4.79 6.60 -30.31
C LEU A 182 3.93 6.80 -31.55
N ILE A 183 4.35 6.22 -32.66
CA ILE A 183 3.62 6.23 -33.92
C ILE A 183 3.34 4.78 -34.29
N ASN A 184 2.10 4.48 -34.64
CA ASN A 184 1.70 3.16 -35.11
C ASN A 184 2.09 2.97 -36.59
N GLN A 185 1.72 1.83 -37.17
CA GLN A 185 2.04 1.53 -38.57
C GLN A 185 1.33 2.42 -39.59
N THR A 186 0.19 3.03 -39.21
CA THR A 186 -0.59 3.90 -40.07
C THR A 186 -0.17 5.38 -39.96
N GLY A 187 0.87 5.68 -39.18
CA GLY A 187 1.34 7.04 -38.97
C GLY A 187 0.55 7.82 -37.91
N GLN A 188 -0.39 7.19 -37.21
CA GLN A 188 -1.19 7.82 -36.17
C GLN A 188 -0.47 7.82 -34.80
N PRO A 189 -0.75 8.83 -33.95
CA PRO A 189 -0.21 8.88 -32.59
C PRO A 189 -0.73 7.69 -31.76
N VAL A 190 0.17 7.05 -31.02
CA VAL A 190 -0.17 5.97 -30.09
C VAL A 190 -0.61 6.59 -28.77
N PRO A 191 -1.78 6.19 -28.22
CA PRO A 191 -2.22 6.71 -26.94
C PRO A 191 -1.30 6.24 -25.80
N PHE A 192 -1.08 7.11 -24.82
CA PHE A 192 -0.20 6.89 -23.68
C PHE A 192 -1.00 6.93 -22.36
N ILE A 193 -0.68 6.04 -21.44
CA ILE A 193 -1.23 5.99 -20.09
C ILE A 193 -0.23 6.64 -19.13
N MET A 194 -0.63 7.75 -18.52
CA MET A 194 0.22 8.56 -17.66
C MET A 194 0.02 8.18 -16.18
N ALA A 195 1.11 8.19 -15.41
CA ALA A 195 1.00 8.23 -13.95
C ALA A 195 0.48 9.61 -13.51
N ASP A 196 -0.42 9.64 -12.53
CA ASP A 196 -1.01 10.89 -12.05
C ASP A 196 0.00 11.84 -11.42
N GLN A 197 0.93 11.29 -10.63
CA GLN A 197 1.90 12.06 -9.89
C GLN A 197 3.16 11.26 -9.56
N GLY A 198 4.09 11.89 -8.85
CA GLY A 198 5.27 11.24 -8.30
C GLY A 198 6.42 10.99 -9.30
N PRO A 199 7.44 10.21 -8.87
CA PRO A 199 8.68 10.02 -9.62
C PRO A 199 8.50 9.38 -10.99
N VAL A 200 7.53 8.46 -11.13
CA VAL A 200 7.25 7.79 -12.41
C VAL A 200 6.72 8.79 -13.45
N ARG A 201 5.79 9.69 -13.07
CA ARG A 201 5.31 10.75 -13.96
C ARG A 201 6.46 11.60 -14.48
N ARG A 202 7.33 12.10 -13.58
CA ARG A 202 8.51 12.90 -13.96
C ARG A 202 9.43 12.13 -14.91
N ARG A 203 9.60 10.83 -14.69
CA ARG A 203 10.43 9.98 -15.55
C ARG A 203 9.83 9.83 -16.95
N ILE A 204 8.52 9.69 -17.05
CA ILE A 204 7.81 9.66 -18.34
C ILE A 204 7.99 10.99 -19.08
N GLU A 205 7.84 12.13 -18.40
CA GLU A 205 8.04 13.45 -18.99
C GLU A 205 9.48 13.64 -19.51
N LEU A 206 10.48 13.18 -18.75
CA LEU A 206 11.88 13.18 -19.20
C LEU A 206 12.09 12.26 -20.40
N TRP A 207 11.44 11.09 -20.42
CA TRP A 207 11.50 10.17 -21.55
C TRP A 207 10.89 10.79 -22.82
N PHE A 208 9.76 11.50 -22.72
CA PHE A 208 9.20 12.26 -23.85
C PHE A 208 10.18 13.30 -24.38
N ARG A 209 10.81 14.09 -23.50
CA ARG A 209 11.80 15.10 -23.90
C ARG A 209 13.01 14.49 -24.60
N ARG A 210 13.56 13.40 -24.06
CA ARG A 210 14.71 12.67 -24.65
C ARG A 210 14.38 12.13 -26.04
N ASN A 211 13.16 11.63 -26.23
CA ASN A 211 12.70 11.09 -27.51
C ASN A 211 12.11 12.16 -28.46
N LYS A 212 12.21 13.45 -28.11
CA LYS A 212 11.69 14.59 -28.90
C LYS A 212 10.20 14.46 -29.21
N ILE A 213 9.42 13.98 -28.24
CA ILE A 213 7.96 13.84 -28.33
C ILE A 213 7.33 15.08 -27.69
N SER A 214 6.89 16.03 -28.54
CA SER A 214 6.38 17.34 -28.07
C SER A 214 4.90 17.34 -27.71
N ASN A 215 4.10 16.43 -28.28
CA ASN A 215 2.65 16.37 -28.07
C ASN A 215 2.18 14.91 -27.95
N PRO A 216 2.46 14.22 -26.84
CA PRO A 216 2.01 12.86 -26.63
C PRO A 216 0.48 12.82 -26.48
N MET A 217 -0.17 11.85 -27.12
CA MET A 217 -1.61 11.63 -26.95
C MET A 217 -1.86 10.93 -25.61
N ILE A 218 -2.14 11.69 -24.55
CA ILE A 218 -2.48 11.11 -23.25
C ILE A 218 -3.93 10.62 -23.27
N TYR A 219 -4.14 9.31 -23.18
CA TYR A 219 -5.49 8.72 -23.15
C TYR A 219 -6.09 8.77 -21.74
N ALA A 220 -5.28 8.42 -20.74
CA ALA A 220 -5.71 8.38 -19.35
C ALA A 220 -4.55 8.70 -18.41
N THR A 221 -4.93 9.24 -17.26
CA THR A 221 -4.04 9.49 -16.12
C THR A 221 -4.55 8.63 -14.97
N VAL A 222 -3.66 7.85 -14.33
CA VAL A 222 -4.05 6.87 -13.29
C VAL A 222 -3.17 6.98 -12.04
N GLY A 223 -3.79 6.81 -10.88
CA GLY A 223 -3.11 6.62 -9.61
C GLY A 223 -2.70 5.16 -9.43
N GLY A 224 -1.47 4.91 -9.00
CA GLY A 224 -0.89 3.57 -8.85
C GLY A 224 -0.43 2.90 -10.16
N HIS A 225 0.67 2.15 -10.08
CA HIS A 225 1.32 1.58 -11.28
C HIS A 225 0.59 0.33 -11.81
N GLU A 226 -0.12 -0.39 -10.96
CA GLU A 226 -0.89 -1.59 -11.31
C GLU A 226 -2.08 -1.24 -12.22
N ALA A 227 -2.67 -0.06 -12.00
CA ALA A 227 -3.71 0.49 -12.87
C ALA A 227 -3.15 0.77 -14.27
N MET A 228 -1.91 1.27 -14.38
CA MET A 228 -1.26 1.49 -15.69
C MET A 228 -1.14 0.19 -16.48
N VAL A 229 -0.64 -0.89 -15.84
CA VAL A 229 -0.52 -2.20 -16.51
C VAL A 229 -1.88 -2.73 -16.95
N SER A 230 -2.92 -2.52 -16.12
CA SER A 230 -4.29 -2.92 -16.44
C SER A 230 -4.86 -2.17 -17.64
N MET A 231 -4.65 -0.85 -17.72
CA MET A 231 -5.08 -0.03 -18.86
C MET A 231 -4.37 -0.44 -20.16
N VAL A 232 -3.08 -0.77 -20.07
CA VAL A 232 -2.32 -1.30 -21.22
C VAL A 232 -2.84 -2.67 -21.64
N ALA A 233 -3.11 -3.58 -20.69
CA ALA A 233 -3.68 -4.89 -20.98
C ALA A 233 -5.08 -4.84 -21.63
N LEU A 234 -5.85 -3.78 -21.34
CA LEU A 234 -7.13 -3.49 -21.98
C LEU A 234 -7.00 -2.93 -23.40
N GLY A 235 -5.79 -2.58 -23.84
CA GLY A 235 -5.54 -2.02 -25.17
C GLY A 235 -5.71 -0.51 -25.25
N CYS A 236 -5.78 0.19 -24.11
CA CYS A 236 -6.03 1.64 -24.09
C CYS A 236 -4.82 2.49 -24.53
N GLY A 237 -3.62 1.91 -24.61
CA GLY A 237 -2.41 2.63 -24.99
C GLY A 237 -1.15 1.92 -24.51
N VAL A 238 -0.03 2.66 -24.51
CA VAL A 238 1.26 2.24 -23.95
C VAL A 238 1.57 2.95 -22.64
N ALA A 239 2.47 2.41 -21.83
CA ALA A 239 2.88 3.02 -20.57
C ALA A 239 4.35 2.76 -20.25
N LEU A 240 5.02 3.68 -19.56
CA LEU A 240 6.37 3.50 -19.03
C LEU A 240 6.32 3.44 -17.50
N LEU A 241 6.86 2.38 -16.92
CA LEU A 241 6.81 2.10 -15.47
C LEU A 241 7.99 1.21 -15.02
N PRO A 242 8.24 1.07 -13.70
CA PRO A 242 9.29 0.17 -13.20
C PRO A 242 9.04 -1.31 -13.54
N GLU A 243 10.07 -2.05 -13.97
CA GLU A 243 9.96 -3.45 -14.41
C GLU A 243 9.35 -4.35 -13.32
N VAL A 244 9.69 -4.09 -12.06
CA VAL A 244 9.17 -4.83 -10.90
C VAL A 244 7.63 -4.80 -10.80
N VAL A 245 6.97 -3.76 -11.28
CA VAL A 245 5.50 -3.69 -11.31
C VAL A 245 4.95 -4.72 -12.29
N LEU A 246 5.55 -4.84 -13.48
CA LEU A 246 5.14 -5.80 -14.50
C LEU A 246 5.41 -7.24 -14.04
N GLU A 247 6.56 -7.49 -13.41
CA GLU A 247 6.93 -8.81 -12.88
C GLU A 247 5.94 -9.30 -11.83
N ASN A 248 5.49 -8.40 -10.95
CA ASN A 248 4.53 -8.70 -9.87
C ASN A 248 3.06 -8.52 -10.27
N SER A 249 2.79 -8.16 -11.53
CA SER A 249 1.41 -8.06 -12.03
C SER A 249 0.76 -9.45 -12.17
N PRO A 250 -0.56 -9.58 -11.90
CA PRO A 250 -1.26 -10.86 -12.05
C PRO A 250 -1.08 -11.44 -13.44
N GLU A 251 -0.86 -12.76 -13.51
CA GLU A 251 -0.62 -13.49 -14.76
C GLU A 251 -1.64 -13.19 -15.88
N PRO A 252 -2.97 -13.10 -15.61
CA PRO A 252 -3.96 -12.77 -16.65
C PRO A 252 -3.77 -11.39 -17.27
N VAL A 253 -3.23 -10.43 -16.52
CA VAL A 253 -2.92 -9.07 -16.98
C VAL A 253 -1.59 -9.08 -17.71
N ARG A 254 -0.56 -9.68 -17.09
CA ARG A 254 0.80 -9.75 -17.65
C ARG A 254 0.85 -10.45 -19.02
N ASN A 255 0.06 -11.51 -19.22
CA ASN A 255 0.00 -12.23 -20.49
C ASN A 255 -0.60 -11.42 -21.64
N ARG A 256 -1.33 -10.34 -21.34
CA ARG A 256 -1.93 -9.42 -22.33
C ARG A 256 -1.06 -8.21 -22.64
N VAL A 257 0.15 -8.17 -22.10
CA VAL A 257 1.09 -7.08 -22.27
C VAL A 257 2.39 -7.62 -22.86
N MET A 258 3.12 -6.78 -23.59
CA MET A 258 4.47 -7.02 -24.07
C MET A 258 5.38 -5.84 -23.75
N ILE A 259 6.66 -6.11 -23.52
CA ILE A 259 7.69 -5.06 -23.38
C ILE A 259 8.12 -4.63 -24.78
N LEU A 260 8.02 -3.33 -25.06
CA LEU A 260 8.51 -2.72 -26.31
C LEU A 260 9.98 -2.32 -26.21
N GLU A 261 10.33 -1.70 -25.08
CA GLU A 261 11.65 -1.13 -24.85
C GLU A 261 11.96 -1.22 -23.36
N ARG A 262 13.19 -1.61 -23.02
CA ARG A 262 13.73 -1.41 -21.68
C ARG A 262 14.42 -0.06 -21.68
N SER A 263 13.95 0.85 -20.82
CA SER A 263 14.59 2.15 -20.63
C SER A 263 16.02 1.94 -20.14
N ASP A 264 16.96 2.73 -20.70
CA ASP A 264 18.38 2.70 -20.34
C ASP A 264 18.62 2.65 -18.82
N GLU A 265 19.55 1.79 -18.40
CA GLU A 265 20.03 1.60 -17.02
C GLU A 265 20.56 2.87 -16.35
N LYS A 266 20.80 3.94 -17.12
CA LYS A 266 21.45 5.18 -16.65
C LYS A 266 20.66 5.96 -15.60
N THR A 267 19.37 5.67 -15.45
CA THR A 267 18.55 6.23 -14.37
C THR A 267 17.61 5.14 -13.86
N PRO A 268 18.00 4.32 -12.88
CA PRO A 268 17.09 3.35 -12.28
C PRO A 268 15.98 4.07 -11.47
N PHE A 269 14.93 3.34 -11.15
CA PHE A 269 14.00 3.69 -10.09
C PHE A 269 14.64 3.26 -8.77
N GLU A 270 15.21 4.21 -8.04
CA GLU A 270 15.74 3.97 -6.70
C GLU A 270 14.57 3.82 -5.72
N LEU A 271 14.45 2.67 -5.09
CA LEU A 271 13.48 2.41 -4.03
C LEU A 271 14.20 2.38 -2.68
N GLY A 272 13.54 2.90 -1.65
CA GLY A 272 14.10 2.94 -0.32
C GLY A 272 13.07 2.96 0.80
N VAL A 273 13.54 2.70 2.01
CA VAL A 273 12.76 2.87 3.23
C VAL A 273 12.98 4.28 3.74
N CYS A 274 11.88 5.00 3.95
CA CYS A 274 11.84 6.38 4.38
C CYS A 274 11.34 6.46 5.82
N VAL A 275 12.01 7.28 6.61
CA VAL A 275 11.67 7.52 8.02
C VAL A 275 11.95 8.98 8.38
N GLN A 276 11.18 9.52 9.32
CA GLN A 276 11.51 10.81 9.91
C GLN A 276 12.80 10.70 10.72
N LYS A 277 13.83 11.49 10.38
CA LYS A 277 15.14 11.43 11.06
C LYS A 277 15.02 11.62 12.58
N LYS A 278 14.09 12.47 13.02
CA LYS A 278 13.84 12.70 14.45
C LYS A 278 13.25 11.50 15.18
N ARG A 279 12.64 10.53 14.47
CA ARG A 279 11.98 9.34 15.05
C ARG A 279 12.84 8.07 14.99
N LEU A 280 14.03 8.14 14.37
CA LEU A 280 14.96 7.00 14.26
C LEU A 280 15.42 6.43 15.61
N HIS A 281 15.29 7.20 16.69
CA HIS A 281 15.63 6.77 18.05
C HIS A 281 14.51 5.98 18.73
N GLU A 282 13.32 5.90 18.13
CA GLU A 282 12.21 5.13 18.67
C GLU A 282 12.49 3.63 18.52
N PRO A 283 12.38 2.80 19.57
CA PRO A 283 12.85 1.42 19.56
C PRO A 283 12.28 0.54 18.44
N LEU A 284 10.98 0.65 18.14
CA LEU A 284 10.36 -0.11 17.03
C LEU A 284 10.91 0.28 15.67
N ILE A 285 11.06 1.59 15.45
CA ILE A 285 11.53 2.16 14.20
C ILE A 285 13.00 1.79 14.01
N GLU A 286 13.80 1.90 15.07
CA GLU A 286 15.22 1.54 15.05
C GLU A 286 15.39 0.04 14.74
N ALA A 287 14.63 -0.83 15.40
CA ALA A 287 14.65 -2.26 15.17
C ALA A 287 14.31 -2.62 13.71
N PHE A 288 13.22 -2.04 13.19
CA PHE A 288 12.81 -2.24 11.81
C PHE A 288 13.86 -1.70 10.83
N TRP A 289 14.37 -0.50 11.09
CA TRP A 289 15.41 0.14 10.30
C TRP A 289 16.69 -0.72 10.22
N LYS A 290 17.10 -1.34 11.33
CA LYS A 290 18.26 -2.25 11.39
C LYS A 290 18.06 -3.49 10.53
N ILE A 291 16.85 -4.06 10.54
CA ILE A 291 16.51 -5.21 9.69
C ILE A 291 16.53 -4.81 8.22
N CYS A 292 15.96 -3.66 7.85
CA CYS A 292 16.03 -3.13 6.48
C CYS A 292 17.48 -2.98 6.00
N ARG A 293 18.39 -2.50 6.86
CA ARG A 293 19.82 -2.34 6.51
C ARG A 293 20.56 -3.64 6.26
N THR A 294 20.08 -4.75 6.84
CA THR A 294 20.74 -6.06 6.75
C THR A 294 20.04 -7.01 5.78
N THR A 295 18.85 -6.63 5.31
CA THR A 295 18.03 -7.42 4.38
C THR A 295 18.16 -6.80 2.99
N ASN A 296 18.99 -7.40 2.14
CA ASN A 296 19.03 -7.05 0.73
C ASN A 296 17.77 -7.64 0.07
N PRO A 297 16.98 -6.88 -0.72
CA PRO A 297 15.86 -7.50 -1.41
C PRO A 297 16.36 -8.58 -2.37
N PRO A 298 15.66 -9.73 -2.46
CA PRO A 298 16.03 -10.80 -3.37
C PRO A 298 15.90 -10.34 -4.82
N LYS A 299 16.82 -10.78 -5.68
CA LYS A 299 16.87 -10.44 -7.11
C LYS A 299 15.89 -11.23 -7.99
N GLU A 300 15.11 -12.18 -7.46
CA GLU A 300 14.26 -13.07 -8.26
C GLU A 300 12.81 -13.20 -7.71
N PRO A 301 11.77 -13.11 -8.55
CA PRO A 301 10.36 -13.10 -8.13
C PRO A 301 9.70 -14.49 -8.04
N GLU A 302 10.43 -15.58 -8.26
CA GLU A 302 9.82 -16.92 -8.31
C GLU A 302 9.66 -17.53 -6.91
N ARG A 303 8.45 -17.44 -6.33
CA ARG A 303 7.72 -18.53 -5.61
C ARG A 303 6.76 -18.11 -4.50
N ARG A 304 6.67 -16.83 -4.07
CA ARG A 304 5.97 -16.51 -2.80
C ARG A 304 4.63 -15.77 -2.88
N VAL A 305 4.22 -15.30 -4.06
CA VAL A 305 2.99 -14.49 -4.23
C VAL A 305 1.72 -15.23 -3.80
N ILE A 306 1.66 -16.56 -3.91
CA ILE A 306 0.47 -17.36 -3.56
C ILE A 306 0.33 -17.53 -2.03
N GLY A 307 1.43 -17.68 -1.29
CA GLY A 307 1.39 -17.80 0.17
C GLY A 307 0.93 -16.51 0.87
N PHE A 308 1.32 -15.36 0.32
CA PHE A 308 1.00 -14.05 0.88
C PHE A 308 -0.47 -13.66 0.68
N VAL A 309 -1.04 -13.92 -0.51
CA VAL A 309 -2.48 -13.68 -0.76
C VAL A 309 -3.35 -14.58 0.13
N VAL A 310 -2.94 -15.84 0.36
CA VAL A 310 -3.66 -16.75 1.28
C VAL A 310 -3.55 -16.29 2.73
N ALA A 311 -2.40 -15.77 3.17
CA ALA A 311 -2.21 -15.24 4.53
C ALA A 311 -3.02 -13.96 4.79
N ILE A 312 -3.07 -13.05 3.80
CA ILE A 312 -3.89 -11.83 3.87
C ILE A 312 -5.38 -12.20 3.90
N VAL A 313 -5.85 -13.07 2.98
CA VAL A 313 -7.25 -13.48 2.96
C VAL A 313 -7.64 -14.22 4.25
N ALA A 314 -6.73 -15.01 4.84
CA ALA A 314 -6.97 -15.68 6.12
C ALA A 314 -7.11 -14.72 7.32
N GLN A 315 -6.51 -13.53 7.26
CA GLN A 315 -6.65 -12.49 8.29
C GLN A 315 -7.96 -11.69 8.20
N PHE A 316 -8.66 -11.73 7.05
CA PHE A 316 -9.95 -11.02 6.85
C PHE A 316 -11.19 -11.92 7.04
N ILE A 317 -11.03 -13.18 7.45
CA ILE A 317 -12.17 -14.07 7.73
C ILE A 317 -12.75 -13.74 9.11
N GLN A 318 -13.83 -12.95 9.12
CA GLN A 318 -14.71 -12.79 10.28
C GLN A 318 -15.42 -14.12 10.62
N PRO A 319 -15.77 -14.38 11.90
CA PRO A 319 -16.53 -15.57 12.28
C PRO A 319 -17.89 -15.59 11.56
N GLY A 320 -18.16 -16.63 10.75
CA GLY A 320 -19.46 -16.84 10.09
C GLY A 320 -19.46 -16.84 8.56
N PHE A 321 -18.34 -16.55 7.90
CA PHE A 321 -18.28 -16.60 6.43
C PHE A 321 -18.25 -18.07 5.94
N LYS A 322 -19.18 -18.47 5.05
CA LYS A 322 -19.25 -19.85 4.52
C LYS A 322 -18.10 -20.13 3.53
N ILE A 323 -16.98 -20.62 4.05
CA ILE A 323 -15.72 -20.98 3.34
C ILE A 323 -15.87 -22.10 2.27
N ARG A 324 -17.03 -22.75 2.20
CA ARG A 324 -17.34 -23.85 1.25
C ARG A 324 -17.10 -23.52 -0.23
N PHE A 325 -17.26 -22.26 -0.64
CA PHE A 325 -17.07 -21.86 -2.04
C PHE A 325 -15.61 -21.68 -2.45
N MET A 326 -14.71 -21.36 -1.51
CA MET A 326 -13.31 -21.09 -1.81
C MET A 326 -12.51 -22.38 -2.00
N ILE A 327 -12.77 -23.38 -1.16
CA ILE A 327 -12.14 -24.72 -1.24
C ILE A 327 -12.56 -25.45 -2.52
N ALA A 328 -13.85 -25.45 -2.87
CA ALA A 328 -14.35 -26.09 -4.09
C ALA A 328 -13.78 -25.46 -5.39
N LYS A 329 -13.40 -24.18 -5.35
CA LYS A 329 -12.81 -23.46 -6.49
C LYS A 329 -11.30 -23.74 -6.63
N LEU A 330 -10.62 -24.00 -5.51
CA LEU A 330 -9.22 -24.42 -5.45
C LEU A 330 -9.05 -25.90 -5.87
N GLU A 331 -9.97 -26.79 -5.48
CA GLU A 331 -10.02 -28.19 -5.91
C GLU A 331 -10.18 -28.35 -7.43
N ARG A 332 -11.04 -27.53 -8.07
CA ARG A 332 -11.24 -27.56 -9.54
C ARG A 332 -10.04 -27.12 -10.37
N ARG A 333 -9.02 -26.50 -9.77
CA ARG A 333 -7.82 -26.01 -10.47
C ARG A 333 -6.54 -26.81 -10.16
N GLN A 334 -6.67 -28.05 -9.65
CA GLN A 334 -5.55 -28.98 -9.39
C GLN A 334 -4.49 -28.49 -8.38
N TYR A 335 -4.84 -27.63 -7.43
CA TYR A 335 -3.91 -27.16 -6.39
C TYR A 335 -3.90 -28.06 -5.13
N ALA A 336 -3.59 -29.36 -5.30
CA ALA A 336 -3.56 -30.35 -4.20
C ALA A 336 -2.69 -29.97 -2.98
N PRO A 337 -1.50 -29.33 -3.12
CA PRO A 337 -0.68 -28.96 -1.96
C PRO A 337 -1.30 -27.83 -1.12
N VAL A 338 -2.10 -26.96 -1.75
CA VAL A 338 -2.72 -25.79 -1.10
C VAL A 338 -3.89 -26.21 -0.21
N VAL A 339 -4.62 -27.25 -0.60
CA VAL A 339 -5.71 -27.82 0.19
C VAL A 339 -5.17 -28.44 1.50
N GLY A 340 -4.02 -29.11 1.44
CA GLY A 340 -3.36 -29.69 2.62
C GLY A 340 -2.95 -28.65 3.65
N THR A 341 -2.34 -27.54 3.21
CA THR A 341 -1.92 -26.45 4.11
C THR A 341 -3.11 -25.74 4.76
N VAL A 342 -4.19 -25.52 3.99
CA VAL A 342 -5.42 -24.92 4.53
C VAL A 342 -6.10 -25.87 5.52
N ALA A 343 -6.14 -27.17 5.24
CA ALA A 343 -6.70 -28.17 6.16
C ALA A 343 -5.91 -28.25 7.48
N ALA A 344 -4.57 -28.25 7.43
CA ALA A 344 -3.71 -28.27 8.62
C ALA A 344 -3.87 -27.01 9.50
N ILE A 345 -4.05 -25.84 8.88
CA ILE A 345 -4.32 -24.58 9.60
C ILE A 345 -5.72 -24.60 10.24
N MET A 346 -6.70 -25.27 9.63
CA MET A 346 -8.06 -25.41 10.16
C MET A 346 -8.13 -26.42 11.32
N GLU A 347 -7.36 -27.52 11.27
CA GLU A 347 -7.21 -28.47 12.38
C GLU A 347 -6.55 -27.83 13.61
N GLN A 348 -5.55 -26.97 13.43
CA GLN A 348 -4.92 -26.21 14.53
C GLN A 348 -5.84 -25.16 15.18
N ARG A 349 -7.01 -24.86 14.58
CA ARG A 349 -7.96 -23.84 15.06
C ARG A 349 -9.33 -24.41 15.47
N ASP A 350 -9.43 -25.73 15.65
CA ASP A 350 -10.64 -26.42 16.14
C ASP A 350 -11.91 -26.14 15.29
N VAL A 351 -11.72 -25.90 13.98
CA VAL A 351 -12.82 -25.72 13.04
C VAL A 351 -13.15 -27.10 12.43
N PRO A 352 -14.38 -27.63 12.57
CA PRO A 352 -14.68 -28.99 12.14
C PRO A 352 -14.60 -29.14 10.61
N VAL A 353 -13.57 -29.84 10.14
CA VAL A 353 -13.40 -30.27 8.74
C VAL A 353 -13.87 -31.71 8.63
N ARG A 354 -14.79 -32.02 7.71
CA ARG A 354 -15.17 -33.43 7.43
C ARG A 354 -13.99 -34.13 6.75
N THR A 355 -13.32 -34.98 7.51
CA THR A 355 -12.03 -35.65 7.24
C THR A 355 -12.01 -36.55 5.99
N GLN A 356 -13.17 -37.02 5.53
CA GLN A 356 -13.26 -37.97 4.40
C GLN A 356 -12.72 -37.47 3.05
N ARG A 357 -12.61 -36.15 2.80
CA ARG A 357 -12.09 -35.62 1.52
C ARG A 357 -10.60 -35.27 1.53
N VAL A 358 -9.99 -35.13 2.70
CA VAL A 358 -8.55 -34.82 2.82
C VAL A 358 -7.72 -36.07 2.54
N GLU A 359 -8.17 -37.24 3.01
CA GLU A 359 -7.51 -38.52 2.74
C GLU A 359 -7.57 -38.91 1.24
N GLU A 360 -8.72 -38.68 0.57
CA GLU A 360 -8.85 -38.92 -0.88
C GLU A 360 -7.93 -38.01 -1.72
N ALA A 361 -7.68 -36.78 -1.27
CA ALA A 361 -6.78 -35.84 -1.95
C ALA A 361 -5.30 -36.20 -1.75
N GLN A 362 -4.92 -36.73 -0.57
CA GLN A 362 -3.56 -37.19 -0.29
C GLN A 362 -3.21 -38.48 -1.05
N GLN A 363 -4.19 -39.38 -1.28
CA GLN A 363 -3.98 -40.59 -2.06
C GLN A 363 -3.82 -40.35 -3.57
N ARG A 364 -4.39 -39.26 -4.12
CA ARG A 364 -4.22 -38.88 -5.54
C ARG A 364 -2.91 -38.13 -5.84
N ALA A 365 -2.17 -37.74 -4.81
CA ALA A 365 -0.92 -36.99 -4.92
C ALA A 365 0.35 -37.87 -4.75
N ARG A 366 0.18 -39.18 -4.52
CA ARG A 366 1.22 -40.21 -4.67
C ARG A 366 1.02 -40.92 -5.99
#